data_AF-A0A7V3CDJ3-F1
#
_entry.id   AF-A0A7V3CDJ3-F1
#
_cell.length_a   1.000
_cell.length_b   1.000
_cell.length_c   1.000
_cell.angle_alpha   90.00
_cell.angle_beta   90.00
_cell.angle_gamma   90.00
#
_symmetry.space_group_name_H-M   'P 1'
#
loop_
_entity.id
_entity.type
_entity.pdbx_description
1 polymer ?
#
loop_
_entity_poly.entity_id
_entity_poly.type
_entity_poly.pdbx_seq_one_letter_code
_entity_poly.pdbx_strand_id
1 'polypeptide(L)'
;MKKSATLFAALMLVTLALGACSKEKKQETSTTTTTTTTTTGDAKPAATGDSIGVPECDDYIAKYEKCIGDKVPEMARGALKEAFEKTRASWKELAANEATKGALAGACKQAMEASKTALAAYGCEM
;
A
#
# COMPACT_ATOMS: atom_id res chain seq x y z
N MET A 1 -51.82 10.45 0.12
CA MET A 1 -52.20 9.54 -0.98
C MET A 1 -51.04 9.43 -1.96
N LYS A 2 -50.48 8.21 -2.08
CA LYS A 2 -49.88 7.63 -3.29
C LYS A 2 -48.91 8.50 -4.08
N LYS A 3 -47.61 8.54 -3.74
CA LYS A 3 -46.47 8.56 -4.70
C LYS A 3 -45.15 8.04 -4.09
N SER A 4 -45.04 7.92 -2.77
CA SER A 4 -43.81 7.53 -2.07
C SER A 4 -43.49 6.02 -2.02
N ALA A 5 -44.15 5.17 -2.82
CA ALA A 5 -44.06 3.71 -2.70
C ALA A 5 -43.62 3.00 -4.00
N THR A 6 -43.15 3.71 -5.02
CA THR A 6 -42.83 3.10 -6.34
C THR A 6 -41.38 3.33 -6.80
N LEU A 7 -40.53 3.96 -5.99
CA LEU A 7 -39.12 4.21 -6.36
C LEU A 7 -38.08 3.44 -5.52
N PHE A 8 -38.52 2.64 -4.54
CA PHE A 8 -37.63 1.80 -3.72
C PHE A 8 -37.68 0.30 -4.05
N ALA A 9 -38.35 -0.09 -5.13
CA ALA A 9 -38.53 -1.49 -5.54
C ALA A 9 -37.73 -1.85 -6.81
N ALA A 10 -36.54 -1.29 -6.98
CA ALA A 10 -35.68 -1.57 -8.14
C ALA A 10 -34.22 -1.95 -7.80
N LEU A 11 -33.85 -2.11 -6.52
CA LEU A 11 -32.45 -2.34 -6.16
C LEU A 11 -32.10 -3.65 -5.43
N MET A 12 -33.03 -4.57 -5.20
CA MET A 12 -32.69 -5.86 -4.57
C MET A 12 -33.63 -6.98 -5.03
N LEU A 13 -33.40 -7.49 -6.24
CA LEU A 13 -33.60 -8.89 -6.60
C LEU A 13 -32.42 -9.31 -7.48
N VAL A 14 -31.34 -9.64 -6.79
CA VAL A 14 -30.37 -10.65 -7.18
C VAL A 14 -31.12 -11.83 -7.80
N THR A 15 -30.75 -12.27 -9.01
CA THR A 15 -30.24 -13.64 -9.23
C THR A 15 -30.13 -14.02 -10.71
N LEU A 16 -29.01 -14.72 -10.97
CA LEU A 16 -28.80 -15.79 -11.95
C LEU A 16 -28.13 -15.46 -13.30
N ALA A 17 -26.87 -15.94 -13.36
CA ALA A 17 -26.16 -16.55 -14.49
C ALA A 17 -25.04 -15.75 -15.17
N LEU A 18 -23.85 -15.78 -14.55
CA LEU A 18 -22.59 -16.13 -15.22
C LEU A 18 -21.65 -16.76 -14.18
N GLY A 19 -21.74 -18.09 -14.06
CA GLY A 19 -20.78 -18.88 -13.28
C GLY A 19 -19.51 -19.16 -14.07
N ALA A 20 -18.35 -19.12 -13.38
CA ALA A 20 -17.24 -20.08 -13.53
C ALA A 20 -16.04 -19.71 -12.62
N CYS A 21 -16.08 -20.13 -11.35
CA CYS A 21 -15.03 -20.98 -10.72
C CYS A 21 -15.27 -21.16 -9.21
N SER A 22 -15.79 -22.36 -8.87
CA SER A 22 -15.44 -23.25 -7.74
C SER A 22 -15.50 -22.73 -6.28
N LYS A 23 -16.00 -23.43 -5.25
CA LYS A 23 -16.56 -24.77 -4.99
C LYS A 23 -16.77 -24.87 -3.46
N GLU A 24 -17.88 -25.44 -2.98
CA GLU A 24 -18.19 -25.60 -1.54
C GLU A 24 -17.24 -26.59 -0.81
N LYS A 25 -16.95 -26.32 0.48
CA LYS A 25 -16.86 -27.34 1.56
C LYS A 25 -16.88 -26.74 2.97
N LYS A 26 -17.74 -27.33 3.80
CA LYS A 26 -18.03 -27.22 5.24
C LYS A 26 -16.81 -27.59 6.12
N GLN A 27 -16.64 -26.96 7.29
CA GLN A 27 -16.45 -27.64 8.60
C GLN A 27 -16.03 -26.66 9.73
N GLU A 28 -16.81 -26.65 10.81
CA GLU A 28 -16.41 -26.25 12.17
C GLU A 28 -15.39 -27.24 12.74
N THR A 29 -14.33 -26.79 13.43
CA THR A 29 -13.69 -27.58 14.51
C THR A 29 -12.95 -26.65 15.48
N SER A 30 -13.12 -27.01 16.75
CA SER A 30 -12.72 -26.42 18.03
C SER A 30 -11.27 -25.94 18.22
N THR A 31 -11.17 -24.93 19.09
CA THR A 31 -10.23 -24.75 20.22
C THR A 31 -9.04 -25.73 20.36
N THR A 32 -7.81 -25.19 20.51
CA THR A 32 -6.90 -25.38 21.68
C THR A 32 -5.59 -24.57 21.51
N THR A 33 -5.45 -23.52 22.31
CA THR A 33 -4.36 -23.22 23.28
C THR A 33 -2.90 -23.66 23.03
N THR A 34 -2.01 -22.64 23.02
CA THR A 34 -0.64 -22.53 23.58
C THR A 34 0.52 -23.35 22.98
N THR A 35 1.58 -22.67 22.54
CA THR A 35 2.88 -22.55 23.26
C THR A 35 3.91 -21.80 22.41
N THR A 36 4.50 -20.78 23.04
CA THR A 36 5.78 -20.12 22.76
C THR A 36 6.84 -21.04 22.15
N THR A 37 7.51 -20.61 21.08
CA THR A 37 8.89 -21.01 20.84
C THR A 37 9.68 -19.87 20.23
N THR A 38 10.54 -19.31 21.07
CA THR A 38 11.72 -18.51 20.73
C THR A 38 12.41 -19.05 19.48
N THR A 39 12.49 -18.23 18.44
CA THR A 39 13.52 -18.38 17.40
C THR A 39 14.36 -17.12 17.42
N THR A 40 15.55 -17.30 17.99
CA THR A 40 16.83 -16.64 17.70
C THR A 40 16.75 -15.57 16.63
N GLY A 41 17.05 -14.34 17.05
CA GLY A 41 17.27 -13.22 16.18
C GLY A 41 18.40 -13.50 15.21
N ASP A 42 18.03 -13.67 13.96
CA ASP A 42 18.87 -13.25 12.85
C ASP A 42 18.71 -11.73 12.80
N ALA A 43 19.64 -11.02 13.43
CA ALA A 43 19.73 -9.57 13.34
C ALA A 43 20.15 -9.21 11.92
N LYS A 44 19.18 -9.28 10.99
CA LYS A 44 19.22 -8.60 9.70
C LYS A 44 19.65 -7.17 9.98
N PRO A 45 20.63 -6.61 9.24
CA PRO A 45 21.10 -5.25 9.45
C PRO A 45 19.89 -4.34 9.59
N ALA A 46 19.78 -3.70 10.75
CA ALA A 46 18.77 -2.69 10.99
C ALA A 46 18.90 -1.70 9.83
N ALA A 47 17.85 -1.60 9.03
CA ALA A 47 17.80 -0.66 7.93
C ALA A 47 18.14 0.72 8.52
N THR A 48 19.30 1.24 8.15
CA THR A 48 19.84 2.47 8.70
C THR A 48 18.87 3.60 8.37
N GLY A 49 18.10 4.02 9.38
CA GLY A 49 17.41 5.29 9.59
C GLY A 49 16.43 5.77 8.51
N ASP A 50 16.87 5.76 7.26
CA ASP A 50 16.21 6.36 6.12
C ASP A 50 15.80 5.32 5.07
N SER A 51 16.63 4.27 4.91
CA SER A 51 16.39 3.23 3.92
C SER A 51 15.28 2.25 4.31
N ILE A 52 14.57 1.79 3.29
CA ILE A 52 13.51 0.78 3.39
C ILE A 52 14.10 -0.63 3.19
N GLY A 53 15.29 -0.73 2.61
CA GLY A 53 15.97 -2.01 2.39
C GLY A 53 15.44 -2.74 1.16
N VAL A 54 14.86 -1.99 0.22
CA VAL A 54 14.45 -2.42 -1.11
C VAL A 54 15.04 -1.40 -2.09
N PRO A 55 16.07 -1.77 -2.87
CA PRO A 55 16.86 -0.81 -3.64
C PRO A 55 16.03 0.09 -4.57
N GLU A 56 14.99 -0.46 -5.21
CA GLU A 56 14.08 0.29 -6.08
C GLU A 56 13.25 1.33 -5.30
N CYS A 57 12.84 1.02 -4.06
CA CYS A 57 12.14 1.96 -3.19
C CYS A 57 13.07 3.06 -2.70
N ASP A 58 14.29 2.69 -2.32
CA ASP A 58 15.31 3.60 -1.82
C ASP A 58 15.74 4.62 -2.91
N ASP A 59 15.92 4.18 -4.16
CA ASP A 59 16.19 5.06 -5.31
C ASP A 59 15.03 6.04 -5.58
N TYR A 60 13.80 5.52 -5.61
CA TYR A 60 12.60 6.33 -5.79
C TYR A 60 12.48 7.43 -4.72
N ILE A 61 12.71 7.05 -3.45
CA ILE A 61 12.70 7.98 -2.32
C ILE A 61 13.70 9.12 -2.52
N ALA A 62 14.94 8.78 -2.86
CA ALA A 62 16.00 9.76 -3.06
C ALA A 62 15.63 10.75 -4.19
N LYS A 63 15.11 10.25 -5.32
CA LYS A 63 14.66 11.10 -6.43
C LYS A 63 13.46 11.97 -6.06
N TYR A 64 12.50 11.41 -5.32
CA TYR A 64 11.30 12.12 -4.90
C TYR A 64 11.64 13.29 -3.98
N GLU A 65 12.45 13.06 -2.95
CA GLU A 65 12.88 14.10 -2.01
C GLU A 65 13.75 15.16 -2.66
N LYS A 66 14.68 14.73 -3.52
CA LYS A 66 15.50 15.64 -4.32
C LYS A 66 14.62 16.53 -5.19
N CYS A 67 13.66 15.95 -5.90
CA CYS A 67 12.83 16.75 -6.78
C CYS A 67 11.94 17.72 -6.00
N ILE A 68 11.33 17.26 -4.90
CA ILE A 68 10.56 18.15 -4.06
C ILE A 68 11.41 19.29 -3.54
N GLY A 69 12.65 19.02 -3.10
CA GLY A 69 13.61 20.01 -2.63
C GLY A 69 14.10 21.00 -3.70
N ASP A 70 14.19 20.57 -4.96
CA ASP A 70 14.74 21.38 -6.05
C ASP A 70 13.67 22.08 -6.90
N LYS A 71 12.51 21.44 -7.15
CA LYS A 71 11.52 21.86 -8.16
C LYS A 71 10.17 22.27 -7.60
N VAL A 72 9.72 21.67 -6.50
CA VAL A 72 8.38 21.93 -5.95
C VAL A 72 8.40 23.21 -5.08
N PRO A 73 7.52 24.19 -5.32
CA PRO A 73 7.47 25.42 -4.53
C PRO A 73 7.16 25.16 -3.05
N GLU A 74 7.68 26.01 -2.15
CA GLU A 74 7.60 25.83 -0.69
C GLU A 74 6.16 25.59 -0.19
N MET A 75 5.19 26.30 -0.77
CA MET A 75 3.76 26.19 -0.46
C MET A 75 3.20 24.77 -0.63
N ALA A 76 3.71 23.99 -1.59
CA ALA A 76 3.28 22.60 -1.84
C ALA A 76 4.24 21.57 -1.24
N ARG A 77 5.51 21.95 -1.06
CA ARG A 77 6.60 21.09 -0.58
C ARG A 77 6.30 20.47 0.78
N GLY A 78 5.75 21.23 1.72
CA GLY A 78 5.40 20.73 3.06
C GLY A 78 4.37 19.60 3.01
N ALA A 79 3.26 19.82 2.31
CA ALA A 79 2.19 18.83 2.19
C ALA A 79 2.66 17.55 1.46
N LEU A 80 3.46 17.69 0.40
CA LEU A 80 4.01 16.55 -0.34
C LEU A 80 5.00 15.74 0.50
N LYS A 81 5.89 16.40 1.26
CA LYS A 81 6.79 15.71 2.20
C LYS A 81 6.03 14.95 3.27
N GLU A 82 5.05 15.59 3.90
CA GLU A 82 4.30 14.96 4.99
C GLU A 82 3.49 13.73 4.51
N ALA A 83 2.89 13.83 3.31
CA ALA A 83 2.24 12.70 2.67
C ALA A 83 3.24 11.56 2.38
N PHE A 84 4.43 11.92 1.90
CA PHE A 84 5.47 10.96 1.56
C PHE A 84 6.09 10.27 2.79
N GLU A 85 6.26 10.99 3.89
CA GLU A 85 6.74 10.41 5.14
C GLU A 85 5.79 9.34 5.67
N LYS A 86 4.47 9.54 5.57
CA LYS A 86 3.49 8.48 5.90
C LYS A 86 3.67 7.24 5.01
N THR A 87 3.87 7.42 3.71
CA THR A 87 4.16 6.30 2.79
C THR A 87 5.45 5.58 3.17
N ARG A 88 6.52 6.32 3.45
CA ARG A 88 7.82 5.78 3.87
C ARG A 88 7.70 4.99 5.18
N ALA A 89 6.97 5.52 6.15
CA ALA A 89 6.74 4.84 7.43
C ALA A 89 6.01 3.50 7.22
N SER A 90 4.90 3.52 6.45
CA SER A 90 4.16 2.30 6.10
C SER A 90 5.03 1.28 5.35
N TRP A 91 5.86 1.74 4.41
CA TRP A 91 6.77 0.87 3.68
C TRP A 91 7.89 0.31 4.54
N LYS A 92 8.40 1.06 5.54
CA LYS A 92 9.34 0.52 6.54
C LYS A 92 8.71 -0.59 7.37
N GLU A 93 7.47 -0.45 7.80
CA GLU A 93 6.75 -1.51 8.52
C GLU A 93 6.57 -2.77 7.64
N LEU A 94 6.21 -2.58 6.36
CA LEU A 94 6.09 -3.67 5.41
C LEU A 94 7.44 -4.31 5.06
N ALA A 95 8.53 -3.54 5.04
CA ALA A 95 9.88 -4.04 4.78
C ALA A 95 10.52 -4.73 5.99
N ALA A 96 10.05 -4.43 7.20
CA ALA A 96 10.40 -5.15 8.42
C ALA A 96 9.83 -6.58 8.41
N ASN A 97 8.77 -6.82 7.62
CA ASN A 97 8.14 -8.12 7.46
C ASN A 97 8.59 -8.78 6.14
N GLU A 98 9.40 -9.83 6.23
CA GLU A 98 9.97 -10.53 5.05
C GLU A 98 8.89 -11.05 4.08
N ALA A 99 7.72 -11.45 4.59
CA ALA A 99 6.58 -11.90 3.78
C ALA A 99 5.97 -10.80 2.89
N THR A 100 6.01 -9.54 3.33
CA THR A 100 5.47 -8.39 2.59
C THR A 100 6.54 -7.61 1.84
N LYS A 101 7.81 -7.75 2.23
CA LYS A 101 8.95 -7.09 1.58
C LYS A 101 9.05 -7.42 0.08
N GLY A 102 8.72 -8.65 -0.32
CA GLY A 102 8.71 -9.05 -1.73
C GLY A 102 7.68 -8.28 -2.58
N ALA A 103 6.55 -7.90 -2.00
CA ALA A 103 5.52 -7.09 -2.68
C ALA A 103 5.89 -5.60 -2.78
N LEU A 104 6.83 -5.14 -1.93
CA LEU A 104 7.20 -3.74 -1.82
C LEU A 104 7.87 -3.20 -3.10
N ALA A 105 8.69 -4.02 -3.77
CA ALA A 105 9.33 -3.61 -5.02
C ALA A 105 8.29 -3.24 -6.10
N GLY A 106 7.22 -4.02 -6.23
CA GLY A 106 6.11 -3.71 -7.14
C GLY A 106 5.35 -2.44 -6.72
N ALA A 107 5.09 -2.29 -5.42
CA ALA A 107 4.43 -1.10 -4.88
C ALA A 107 5.24 0.18 -5.14
N CYS A 108 6.57 0.13 -4.99
CA CYS A 108 7.44 1.27 -5.23
C CYS A 108 7.53 1.64 -6.70
N LYS A 109 7.55 0.65 -7.62
CA LYS A 109 7.42 0.93 -9.06
C LYS A 109 6.11 1.64 -9.40
N GLN A 110 4.98 1.15 -8.87
CA GLN A 110 3.70 1.80 -9.09
C GLN A 110 3.67 3.23 -8.50
N ALA A 111 4.26 3.42 -7.33
CA ALA A 111 4.39 4.74 -6.71
C ALA A 111 5.30 5.68 -7.53
N MET A 112 6.39 5.17 -8.12
CA MET A 112 7.25 5.94 -9.02
C MET A 112 6.48 6.42 -10.25
N GLU A 113 5.73 5.55 -10.92
CA GLU A 113 4.91 5.93 -12.08
C GLU A 113 3.79 6.94 -11.71
N ALA A 114 3.17 6.75 -10.55
CA ALA A 114 2.18 7.69 -10.03
C ALA A 114 2.82 9.06 -9.73
N SER A 115 3.98 9.08 -9.09
CA SER A 115 4.73 10.29 -8.76
C SER A 115 5.28 10.98 -10.00
N LYS A 116 5.71 10.24 -11.03
CA LYS A 116 6.10 10.80 -12.31
C LYS A 116 4.96 11.61 -12.91
N THR A 117 3.75 11.07 -12.89
CA THR A 117 2.56 11.77 -13.40
C THR A 117 2.18 12.96 -12.50
N ALA A 118 2.13 12.76 -11.19
CA ALA A 118 1.73 13.78 -10.23
C ALA A 118 2.72 14.96 -10.16
N LEU A 119 4.01 14.67 -10.35
CA LEU A 119 5.08 15.65 -10.25
C LEU A 119 5.62 16.13 -11.60
N ALA A 120 5.13 15.58 -12.73
CA ALA A 120 5.45 16.08 -14.07
C ALA A 120 5.17 17.58 -14.20
N ALA A 121 4.08 18.06 -13.58
CA ALA A 121 3.72 19.47 -13.57
C ALA A 121 4.76 20.38 -12.89
N TYR A 122 5.56 19.83 -11.97
CA TYR A 122 6.66 20.54 -11.32
C TYR A 122 8.00 20.36 -12.06
N GLY A 123 8.05 19.56 -13.12
CA GLY A 123 9.29 19.25 -13.84
C GLY A 123 10.20 18.27 -13.08
N CYS A 124 9.59 17.35 -12.32
CA CYS A 124 10.32 16.27 -11.67
C CYS A 124 10.64 15.10 -12.60
N GLU A 125 11.90 14.69 -12.60
CA GLU A 125 12.36 13.49 -13.29
C GLU A 125 12.47 12.35 -12.28
N MET A 126 11.51 11.41 -12.33
CA MET A 126 11.45 10.20 -11.51
C MET A 126 12.02 9.01 -12.28
#